data_AF-A0A2U2X7K0-F1
#
_entry.id   AF-A0A2U2X7K0-F1
#
_cell.length_a   1.000
_cell.length_b   1.000
_cell.length_c   1.000
_cell.angle_alpha   90.00
_cell.angle_beta   90.00
_cell.angle_gamma   90.00
#
_symmetry.space_group_name_H-M   'P 1'
#
loop_
_entity.id
_entity.type
_entity.pdbx_description
1 polymer ?
#
loop_
_entity_poly.entity_id
_entity_poly.type
_entity_poly.pdbx_seq_one_letter_code
_entity_poly.pdbx_strand_id
1 'polypeptide(L)' 'MNDIIQNILVFTAIALSIAFLIKKYFWKKPKAKKACGSDDGCGCH' A
#
# COMPACT_ATOMS: atom_id res chain seq x y z
N MET A 1 24.04 15.79 -23.09
CA MET A 1 23.68 15.42 -21.72
C MET A 1 22.40 16.17 -21.42
N ASN A 2 21.26 15.49 -21.39
CA ASN A 2 19.95 16.15 -21.26
C ASN A 2 19.44 15.94 -19.85
N ASP A 3 19.93 16.75 -18.92
CA ASP A 3 19.62 16.74 -17.49
C ASP A 3 18.11 16.69 -17.20
N ILE A 4 17.28 17.24 -18.10
CA ILE A 4 15.82 17.15 -18.02
C ILE A 4 15.34 15.69 -17.94
N ILE A 5 15.86 14.80 -18.81
CA ILE A 5 15.41 13.39 -18.85
C ILE A 5 15.93 12.61 -17.63
N GLN A 6 17.15 12.88 -17.18
CA GLN A 6 17.71 12.22 -15.99
C GLN A 6 16.97 12.64 -14.72
N ASN A 7 16.65 13.94 -14.57
CA ASN A 7 15.86 14.43 -13.45
C ASN A 7 14.47 13.80 -13.43
N ILE A 8 13.79 13.71 -14.58
CA ILE A 8 12.48 13.04 -14.67
C ILE A 8 12.60 11.58 -14.20
N LEU A 9 13.63 10.84 -14.63
CA LEU A 9 13.84 9.46 -14.21
C LEU A 9 14.10 9.33 -12.71
N VAL A 10 14.93 10.21 -12.14
CA VAL A 10 15.26 10.20 -10.71
C VAL A 10 14.02 10.54 -9.87
N PHE A 11 13.29 11.60 -10.22
CA PHE A 11 12.08 11.99 -9.50
C PHE A 11 10.98 10.92 -9.59
N THR A 12 10.79 10.31 -10.76
CA THR A 12 9.81 9.23 -10.92
C THR A 12 10.21 7.97 -10.16
N ALA A 13 11.49 7.58 -10.16
CA ALA A 13 11.97 6.43 -9.39
C ALA A 13 11.78 6.62 -7.88
N ILE A 14 12.06 7.82 -7.37
CA ILE A 14 11.83 8.17 -5.95
C ILE A 14 10.34 8.17 -5.64
N ALA A 15 9.52 8.83 -6.48
CA ALA A 15 8.07 8.88 -6.29
C ALA A 15 7.45 7.47 -6.28
N LEU A 16 7.86 6.59 -7.21
CA LEU A 16 7.40 5.20 -7.27
C LEU A 16 7.85 4.40 -6.04
N SER A 17 9.08 4.60 -5.56
CA SER A 17 9.59 3.92 -4.37
C SER A 17 8.80 4.30 -3.12
N ILE A 18 8.55 5.60 -2.92
CA ILE A 18 7.75 6.09 -1.80
C ILE A 18 6.30 5.58 -1.93
N ALA A 19 5.69 5.67 -3.11
CA ALA A 19 4.34 5.17 -3.34
C ALA A 19 4.23 3.66 -3.08
N PHE A 20 5.23 2.87 -3.48
CA PHE A 20 5.30 1.44 -3.20
C PHE A 20 5.42 1.14 -1.71
N LEU A 21 6.26 1.86 -0.98
CA LEU A 21 6.41 1.71 0.47
C LEU A 21 5.12 2.08 1.20
N ILE A 22 4.51 3.21 0.86
CA ILE A 22 3.21 3.62 1.43
C ILE A 22 2.17 2.54 1.14
N LYS A 23 2.09 2.04 -0.09
CA LYS A 23 1.17 0.97 -0.46
C LYS A 23 1.45 -0.35 0.24
N LYS A 24 2.71 -0.69 0.48
CA LYS A 24 3.08 -1.95 1.12
C LYS A 24 2.78 -1.95 2.62
N TYR A 25 3.06 -0.84 3.30
CA TYR A 25 3.03 -0.77 4.76
C TYR A 25 1.78 -0.09 5.32
N PHE A 26 1.23 0.91 4.63
CA PHE A 26 0.06 1.67 5.11
C PHE A 26 -1.24 1.20 4.48
N TRP A 27 -1.20 0.53 3.32
CA TRP A 27 -2.38 -0.10 2.74
C TRP A 27 -2.66 -1.41 3.49
N LYS A 28 -3.31 -1.30 4.66
CA LYS A 28 -3.88 -2.47 5.32
C LYS A 28 -4.94 -3.03 4.40
N LYS A 29 -4.75 -4.27 3.94
CA LYS A 29 -5.77 -4.99 3.20
C LYS A 29 -7.06 -4.90 4.03
N PRO A 30 -8.19 -4.40 3.49
CA PRO A 30 -9.44 -4.49 4.22
C PRO A 30 -9.59 -5.95 4.61
N LYS A 31 -9.82 -6.22 5.91
CA LYS A 31 -10.08 -7.59 6.38
C LYS A 31 -11.13 -8.13 5.41
N ALA A 32 -10.79 -9.20 4.69
CA ALA A 32 -11.79 -9.89 3.89
C ALA A 32 -12.97 -10.11 4.84
N LYS A 33 -14.17 -9.69 4.44
CA LYS A 33 -15.39 -9.96 5.19
C LYS A 33 -15.53 -11.48 5.22
N LYS A 34 -14.85 -12.13 6.17
CA LYS A 34 -15.09 -13.52 6.49
C LYS A 34 -16.56 -13.54 6.89
N ALA A 35 -17.35 -14.35 6.21
CA ALA A 35 -18.79 -14.45 6.41
C ALA A 35 -19.18 -15.04 7.79
N CYS A 36 -18.30 -14.99 8.80
CA CYS A 36 -18.57 -15.33 10.19
C CYS A 36 -17.57 -14.58 11.09
N GLY A 37 -18.10 -13.85 12.08
CA GLY A 37 -17.34 -13.30 13.21
C GLY A 37 -16.72 -11.93 12.96
N SER A 38 -17.56 -10.88 12.92
CA SER A 38 -17.10 -9.52 13.18
C SER A 38 -17.68 -9.05 14.51
N ASP A 39 -16.78 -8.81 15.46
CA ASP A 39 -16.88 -7.80 16.52
C ASP A 39 -18.08 -7.78 17.47
N ASP A 40 -18.75 -8.91 17.75
CA ASP A 40 -19.71 -8.99 18.87
C ASP A 40 -19.70 -10.38 19.50
N GLY A 41 -18.76 -10.60 20.43
CA GLY A 41 -18.89 -11.49 21.60
C GLY A 41 -19.55 -12.88 21.50
N CYS A 42 -19.71 -13.49 20.33
CA CYS A 42 -20.47 -14.73 20.22
C CYS A 42 -20.02 -15.61 19.05
N GLY A 43 -19.79 -16.89 19.35
CA GLY A 43 -19.90 -17.97 18.37
C GLY A 43 -18.60 -18.57 17.87
N CYS A 44 -17.88 -19.28 18.74
CA CYS A 44 -17.46 -20.68 18.56
C CYS A 44 -16.42 -21.04 19.63
N HIS A 45 -16.68 -22.12 20.37
CA HIS A 45 -15.80 -22.68 21.41
C HIS A 45 -14.39 -22.95 20.90
#